data_AF-A0A7J8HRA6-F1
#
_entry.id   AF-A0A7J8HRA6-F1
#
_cell.length_a   1.000
_cell.length_b   1.000
_cell.length_c   1.000
_cell.angle_alpha   90.00
_cell.angle_beta   90.00
_cell.angle_gamma   90.00
#
_symmetry.space_group_name_H-M   'P 1'
#
loop_
_entity.id
_entity.type
_entity.pdbx_description
1 polymer ?
#
loop_
_entity_poly.entity_id
_entity_poly.type
_entity_poly.pdbx_seq_one_letter_code
_entity_poly.pdbx_strand_id
1 'polypeptide(L)'
;MGAPGSFYWAGTVKVLNLTDNTYFKLNVTIGAFMSDSVVLLRARPVITVVSSIFLPASINITAPQCHDGQQPVNCLNVTACFSFHGRHVPGEIGLNYVLTADVAKKEKSQLPRVYFVLHGESVGQVSEKLHLVHMEETCHHYAAHVKVVQEEQ
;
A
#
# COMPACT_ATOMS: atom_id res chain seq x y z
N MET A 1 -35.47 14.71 36.92
CA MET A 1 -35.86 15.71 35.91
C MET A 1 -34.62 16.02 35.08
N GLY A 2 -34.54 15.46 33.86
CA GLY A 2 -33.42 15.68 32.93
C GLY A 2 -33.69 16.90 32.03
N ALA A 3 -32.62 17.59 31.62
CA ALA A 3 -32.70 18.85 30.88
C ALA A 3 -33.38 18.71 29.50
N PRO A 4 -34.13 19.74 29.04
CA PRO A 4 -34.70 19.75 27.69
C PRO A 4 -33.55 19.83 26.67
N GLY A 5 -33.44 18.81 25.81
CA GLY A 5 -32.45 18.76 24.72
C GLY A 5 -31.37 17.69 24.85
N SER A 6 -31.36 16.87 25.91
CA SER A 6 -30.46 15.71 26.01
C SER A 6 -31.14 14.44 25.51
N PHE A 7 -30.84 14.04 24.28
CA PHE A 7 -31.18 12.70 23.78
C PHE A 7 -30.19 11.69 24.37
N TYR A 8 -30.52 11.11 25.52
CA TYR A 8 -29.79 9.96 26.05
C TYR A 8 -30.12 8.75 25.17
N TRP A 9 -29.21 8.35 24.29
CA TRP A 9 -29.33 7.10 23.57
C TRP A 9 -29.07 5.95 24.57
N ALA A 10 -30.11 5.43 25.20
CA ALA A 10 -30.01 4.18 25.94
C ALA A 10 -30.09 3.01 24.94
N GLY A 11 -28.99 2.75 24.24
CA GLY A 11 -28.86 1.61 23.33
C GLY A 11 -28.32 0.38 24.05
N THR A 12 -28.92 -0.79 23.84
CA THR A 12 -28.30 -2.06 24.26
C THR A 12 -27.45 -2.58 23.11
N VAL A 13 -26.13 -2.66 23.31
CA VAL A 13 -25.22 -3.31 22.36
C VAL A 13 -25.15 -4.79 22.71
N LYS A 14 -25.62 -5.65 21.81
CA LYS A 14 -25.43 -7.10 21.93
C LYS A 14 -24.49 -7.58 20.83
N VAL A 15 -23.37 -8.15 21.25
CA VAL A 15 -22.47 -8.88 20.36
C VAL A 15 -23.07 -10.26 20.18
N LEU A 16 -23.52 -10.57 18.97
CA LEU A 16 -24.15 -11.85 18.65
C LEU A 16 -23.35 -12.53 17.55
N ASN A 17 -23.03 -13.81 17.76
CA ASN A 17 -22.47 -14.65 16.71
C ASN A 17 -23.65 -15.17 15.87
N LEU A 18 -23.92 -14.51 14.75
CA LEU A 18 -25.06 -14.74 13.88
C LEU A 18 -24.64 -15.51 12.62
N THR A 19 -24.16 -16.75 12.76
CA THR A 19 -24.30 -17.81 11.74
C THR A 19 -23.77 -19.15 12.22
N ASP A 20 -24.54 -20.20 11.89
CA ASP A 20 -24.16 -21.60 11.86
C ASP A 20 -23.16 -21.83 10.70
N ASN A 21 -22.17 -22.69 10.94
CA ASN A 21 -21.05 -23.04 10.05
C ASN A 21 -19.86 -22.05 9.96
N THR A 22 -18.86 -22.37 10.78
CA THR A 22 -17.43 -22.04 10.69
C THR A 22 -17.02 -20.58 10.50
N TYR A 23 -16.52 -19.97 11.58
CA TYR A 23 -15.60 -18.83 11.61
C TYR A 23 -16.22 -17.47 11.99
N PHE A 24 -15.83 -17.04 13.20
CA PHE A 24 -16.25 -15.84 13.91
C PHE A 24 -16.05 -14.56 13.09
N LYS A 25 -17.12 -14.11 12.42
CA LYS A 25 -17.28 -12.73 11.97
C LYS A 25 -17.93 -11.96 13.12
N LEU A 26 -17.20 -11.06 13.77
CA LEU A 26 -17.74 -10.26 14.86
C LEU A 26 -18.80 -9.31 14.30
N ASN A 27 -20.07 -9.64 14.49
CA ASN A 27 -21.16 -8.76 14.10
C ASN A 27 -21.72 -8.08 15.36
N VAL A 28 -21.94 -6.77 15.28
CA VAL A 28 -22.47 -5.97 16.39
C VAL A 28 -23.90 -5.60 16.05
N THR A 29 -24.83 -5.96 16.91
CA THR A 29 -26.23 -5.54 16.78
C THR A 29 -26.51 -4.44 17.78
N ILE A 30 -27.04 -3.32 17.29
CA ILE A 30 -27.38 -2.14 18.09
C ILE A 30 -28.90 -1.97 18.04
N GLY A 31 -29.54 -2.02 19.21
CA GLY A 31 -30.96 -1.72 19.35
C GLY A 31 -31.19 -0.27 19.76
N ALA A 32 -32.09 0.40 19.06
CA ALA A 32 -32.58 1.74 19.39
C ALA A 32 -34.04 1.62 19.86
N PHE A 33 -34.22 1.45 21.17
CA PHE A 33 -35.53 1.15 21.77
C PHE A 33 -36.56 2.26 21.56
N MET A 34 -36.16 3.54 21.65
CA MET A 34 -37.09 4.66 21.49
C MET A 34 -37.61 4.87 20.06
N SER A 35 -37.05 4.15 19.08
CA SER A 35 -37.38 4.27 17.66
C SER A 35 -37.72 2.92 17.02
N ASP A 36 -37.98 1.88 17.82
CA ASP A 36 -38.33 0.52 17.37
C ASP A 36 -37.43 -0.01 16.23
N SER A 37 -36.14 0.34 16.28
CA SER A 37 -35.18 0.09 15.20
C SER A 37 -34.00 -0.75 15.66
N VAL A 38 -33.50 -1.60 14.76
CA VAL A 38 -32.31 -2.43 14.98
C VAL A 38 -31.35 -2.29 13.81
N VAL A 39 -30.06 -2.14 14.11
CA VAL A 39 -28.98 -2.06 13.12
C VAL A 39 -27.99 -3.20 13.32
N LEU A 40 -27.66 -3.90 12.24
CA LEU A 40 -26.61 -4.93 12.20
C LEU A 40 -25.35 -4.38 11.53
N LEU A 41 -24.27 -4.29 12.30
CA LEU A 41 -22.94 -3.93 11.81
C LEU A 41 -22.14 -5.20 11.54
N ARG A 42 -21.69 -5.37 10.29
CA ARG A 42 -20.88 -6.53 9.87
C ARG A 42 -19.39 -6.18 9.87
N ALA A 43 -18.58 -6.89 10.64
CA ALA A 43 -17.12 -6.73 10.59
C ALA A 43 -16.55 -7.25 9.26
N ARG A 44 -15.45 -6.65 8.81
CA ARG A 44 -14.65 -7.12 7.67
C ARG A 44 -13.34 -7.72 8.19
N PRO A 45 -12.80 -8.75 7.53
CA PRO A 45 -11.50 -9.32 7.92
C PRO A 45 -10.39 -8.28 7.78
N VAL A 46 -9.38 -8.37 8.64
CA VAL A 46 -8.20 -7.50 8.60
C VAL A 46 -7.12 -8.19 7.77
N ILE A 47 -6.58 -7.46 6.80
CA ILE A 47 -5.47 -7.89 5.94
C ILE A 47 -4.22 -7.12 6.36
N THR A 48 -3.11 -7.83 6.56
CA THR A 48 -1.80 -7.25 6.82
C THR A 48 -0.92 -7.47 5.60
N VAL A 49 -0.45 -6.38 5.00
CA VAL A 49 0.46 -6.40 3.85
C VAL A 49 1.87 -6.12 4.34
N VAL A 50 2.83 -6.95 3.94
CA VAL A 50 4.25 -6.77 4.19
C VAL A 50 4.89 -6.36 2.86
N SER A 51 5.60 -5.23 2.86
CA SER A 51 6.37 -4.77 1.72
C SER A 51 7.86 -4.74 2.07
N SER A 52 8.70 -5.19 1.14
CA SER A 52 10.15 -5.18 1.27
C SER A 52 10.77 -4.63 0.00
N ILE A 53 11.68 -3.67 0.14
CA ILE A 53 12.37 -3.03 -0.99
C ILE A 53 13.86 -3.32 -0.85
N PHE A 54 14.40 -4.00 -1.86
CA PHE A 54 15.81 -4.33 -1.95
C PHE A 54 16.50 -3.40 -2.94
N LEU A 55 17.56 -2.77 -2.45
CA LEU A 55 18.39 -1.82 -3.19
C LEU A 55 19.87 -2.22 -3.01
N PRO A 56 20.74 -1.95 -3.99
CA PRO A 56 22.17 -2.11 -3.78
C PRO A 56 22.68 -1.15 -2.71
N ALA A 57 23.65 -1.60 -1.91
CA ALA A 57 24.21 -0.80 -0.81
C ALA A 57 24.91 0.48 -1.29
N SER A 58 25.53 0.43 -2.47
CA SER A 58 26.15 1.57 -3.12
C SER A 58 26.12 1.41 -4.63
N ILE A 59 26.25 2.53 -5.34
CA ILE A 59 26.26 2.59 -6.80
C ILE A 59 27.61 3.15 -7.21
N ASN A 60 28.34 2.40 -8.04
CA ASN A 60 29.59 2.90 -8.60
C ASN A 60 29.30 3.85 -9.76
N ILE A 61 29.32 5.15 -9.47
CA ILE A 61 29.03 6.19 -10.46
C ILE A 61 30.10 6.35 -11.56
N THR A 62 31.27 5.70 -11.42
CA THR A 62 32.37 5.78 -12.39
C THR A 62 32.32 4.71 -13.49
N ALA A 63 31.50 3.67 -13.30
CA ALA A 63 31.41 2.53 -14.22
C ALA A 63 29.96 2.34 -14.68
N PRO A 64 29.47 3.17 -15.63
CA PRO A 64 28.10 3.08 -16.12
C PRO A 64 27.83 1.70 -16.73
N GLN A 65 26.79 1.02 -16.24
CA GLN A 65 26.44 -0.36 -16.63
C GLN A 65 25.29 -0.41 -17.64
N CYS A 66 24.55 0.69 -17.83
CA CYS A 66 23.41 0.77 -18.73
C CYS A 66 23.58 1.88 -19.76
N HIS A 67 22.80 1.80 -20.83
CA HIS A 67 22.77 2.81 -21.89
C HIS A 67 21.35 3.37 -22.00
N ASP A 68 21.23 4.68 -21.94
CA ASP A 68 19.99 5.41 -22.25
C ASP A 68 20.13 5.90 -23.71
N GLY A 69 19.75 5.04 -24.65
CA GLY A 69 20.06 5.24 -26.07
C GLY A 69 21.57 5.14 -26.34
N GLN A 70 22.22 6.26 -26.68
CA GLN A 70 23.67 6.34 -26.90
C GLN A 70 24.45 6.87 -25.69
N GLN A 71 23.77 7.36 -24.64
CA GLN A 71 24.45 7.96 -23.49
C GLN A 71 24.69 6.90 -22.41
N PRO A 72 25.93 6.70 -21.94
CA PRO A 72 26.21 5.78 -20.85
C PRO A 72 25.63 6.36 -19.55
N VAL A 73 24.80 5.58 -18.87
CA VAL A 73 24.13 6.00 -17.64
C VAL A 73 24.38 5.00 -16.51
N ASN A 74 24.39 5.52 -15.29
CA ASN A 74 24.42 4.70 -14.10
C ASN A 74 23.02 4.15 -13.85
N CYS A 75 22.92 2.85 -13.61
CA CYS A 75 21.66 2.19 -13.32
C CYS A 75 21.74 1.37 -12.04
N LEU A 76 20.60 1.15 -11.42
CA LEU A 76 20.44 0.29 -10.26
C LEU A 76 19.21 -0.59 -10.43
N ASN A 77 19.28 -1.80 -9.88
CA ASN A 77 18.14 -2.71 -9.84
C ASN A 77 17.42 -2.53 -8.51
N VAL A 78 16.13 -2.21 -8.59
CA VAL A 78 15.23 -2.10 -7.44
C VAL A 78 14.33 -3.31 -7.47
N THR A 79 14.27 -4.07 -6.37
CA THR A 79 13.31 -5.17 -6.23
C THR A 79 12.31 -4.80 -5.15
N ALA A 80 11.02 -4.81 -5.50
CA ALA A 80 9.93 -4.58 -4.56
C ALA A 80 9.12 -5.87 -4.41
N CYS A 81 9.10 -6.41 -3.20
CA CYS A 81 8.37 -7.62 -2.85
C CYS A 81 7.20 -7.28 -1.94
N PHE A 82 6.09 -7.96 -2.17
CA PHE A 82 4.86 -7.78 -1.41
C PHE A 82 4.29 -9.15 -1.06
N SER A 83 3.82 -9.28 0.17
CA SER A 83 3.04 -10.44 0.61
C SER A 83 1.90 -9.97 1.50
N PHE A 84 0.81 -10.74 1.57
CA PHE A 84 -0.25 -10.46 2.52
C PHE A 84 -0.64 -11.70 3.30
N HIS A 85 -1.06 -11.45 4.54
CA HIS A 85 -1.60 -12.46 5.42
C HIS A 85 -2.77 -11.88 6.21
N GLY A 86 -3.51 -12.77 6.84
CA GLY A 86 -4.67 -12.41 7.65
C GLY A 86 -5.46 -13.65 8.01
N ARG A 87 -6.34 -13.51 8.99
CA ARG A 87 -7.26 -14.58 9.37
C ARG A 87 -8.57 -14.40 8.61
N HIS A 88 -9.05 -15.47 7.98
CA HIS A 88 -10.30 -15.47 7.21
C HIS A 88 -10.34 -14.41 6.09
N VAL A 89 -9.23 -14.31 5.36
CA VAL A 89 -9.10 -13.43 4.19
C VAL A 89 -9.38 -14.21 2.90
N PRO A 90 -9.75 -13.54 1.80
CA PRO A 90 -9.80 -14.16 0.48
C PRO A 90 -8.43 -14.75 0.08
N GLY A 91 -8.44 -15.80 -0.74
CA GLY A 91 -7.21 -16.45 -1.22
C GLY A 91 -6.35 -15.56 -2.11
N GLU A 92 -6.93 -14.54 -2.73
CA GLU A 92 -6.24 -13.56 -3.55
C GLU A 92 -6.78 -12.14 -3.30
N ILE A 93 -5.91 -11.13 -3.44
CA ILE A 93 -6.29 -9.72 -3.36
C ILE A 93 -5.59 -8.90 -4.45
N GLY A 94 -6.21 -7.79 -4.85
CA GLY A 94 -5.58 -6.77 -5.67
C GLY A 94 -4.96 -5.66 -4.81
N LEU A 95 -3.67 -5.39 -5.00
CA LEU A 95 -2.95 -4.29 -4.36
C LEU A 95 -2.55 -3.25 -5.40
N ASN A 96 -3.02 -2.02 -5.25
CA ASN A 96 -2.50 -0.88 -6.02
C ASN A 96 -1.36 -0.25 -5.23
N TYR A 97 -0.17 -0.17 -5.81
CA TYR A 97 0.99 0.40 -5.13
C TYR A 97 1.68 1.45 -5.99
N VAL A 98 2.42 2.32 -5.31
CA VAL A 98 3.12 3.44 -5.90
C VAL A 98 4.56 3.44 -5.43
N LEU A 99 5.51 3.32 -6.37
CA LEU A 99 6.94 3.47 -6.11
C LEU A 99 7.38 4.85 -6.56
N THR A 100 8.03 5.61 -5.69
CA THR A 100 8.54 6.95 -5.99
C THR A 100 10.05 6.99 -5.80
N ALA A 101 10.76 7.50 -6.80
CA ALA A 101 12.20 7.67 -6.73
C ALA A 101 12.57 9.00 -6.06
N ASP A 102 13.66 9.02 -5.29
CA ASP A 102 14.20 10.20 -4.60
C ASP A 102 13.13 11.04 -3.85
N VAL A 103 12.30 10.35 -3.05
CA VAL A 103 11.14 10.93 -2.32
C VAL A 103 11.50 12.23 -1.60
N ALA A 104 12.65 12.27 -0.92
CA ALA A 104 13.09 13.44 -0.17
C ALA A 104 13.32 14.69 -1.05
N LYS A 105 13.79 14.52 -2.30
CA LYS A 105 13.93 15.64 -3.24
C LYS A 105 12.59 16.06 -3.80
N LYS A 106 11.74 15.10 -4.15
CA LYS A 106 10.39 15.36 -4.64
C LYS A 106 9.56 16.16 -3.63
N GLU A 107 9.62 15.81 -2.35
CA GLU A 107 8.93 16.55 -1.27
C GLU A 107 9.46 17.98 -1.11
N LYS A 108 10.73 18.23 -1.44
CA LYS A 108 11.36 19.55 -1.47
C LYS A 108 11.19 20.29 -2.79
N SER A 109 10.38 19.77 -3.72
CA SER A 109 10.22 20.30 -5.08
C SER A 109 11.54 20.45 -5.86
N GLN A 110 12.53 19.60 -5.55
CA GLN A 110 13.81 19.55 -6.26
C GLN A 110 13.79 18.48 -7.35
N LEU A 111 14.62 18.66 -8.38
CA LEU A 111 14.79 17.66 -9.43
C LEU A 111 15.30 16.33 -8.83
N PRO A 112 14.56 15.21 -9.00
CA PRO A 112 14.99 13.91 -8.52
C PRO A 112 16.23 13.46 -9.30
N ARG A 113 17.14 12.76 -8.62
CA ARG A 113 18.36 12.24 -9.26
C ARG A 113 18.18 10.86 -9.87
N VAL A 114 17.12 10.17 -9.47
CA VAL A 114 16.85 8.78 -9.84
C VAL A 114 15.49 8.71 -10.54
N TYR A 115 15.44 7.97 -11.64
CA TYR A 115 14.24 7.77 -12.45
C TYR A 115 14.08 6.29 -12.76
N PHE A 116 12.88 5.76 -12.63
CA PHE A 116 12.57 4.41 -13.08
C PHE A 116 12.47 4.36 -14.60
N VAL A 117 12.89 3.26 -15.20
CA VAL A 117 12.78 3.03 -16.64
C VAL A 117 11.62 2.09 -16.89
N LEU A 118 10.54 2.60 -17.49
CA LEU A 118 9.40 1.80 -17.93
C LEU A 118 9.25 1.92 -19.45
N HIS A 119 9.32 0.80 -20.16
CA HIS A 119 9.11 0.74 -21.62
C HIS A 119 9.94 1.78 -22.42
N GLY A 120 11.13 2.14 -21.94
CA GLY A 120 12.00 3.15 -22.57
C GLY A 120 11.79 4.59 -22.11
N GLU A 121 10.81 4.85 -21.24
CA GLU A 121 10.56 6.18 -20.66
C GLU A 121 11.13 6.27 -19.24
N SER A 122 11.76 7.40 -18.92
CA SER A 122 12.24 7.71 -17.56
C SER A 122 11.14 8.40 -16.75
N VAL A 123 10.61 7.71 -15.73
CA VAL A 123 9.54 8.21 -14.86
C VAL A 123 10.01 8.35 -13.41
N GLY A 124 9.61 9.43 -12.73
CA GLY A 124 9.95 9.64 -11.31
C GLY A 124 9.11 8.81 -10.33
N GLN A 125 8.00 8.24 -10.82
CA GLN A 125 7.06 7.45 -10.03
C GLN A 125 6.43 6.38 -10.93
N VAL A 126 6.25 5.18 -10.37
CA VAL A 126 5.58 4.05 -10.99
C VAL A 126 4.33 3.73 -10.18
N SER A 127 3.21 3.51 -10.85
CA SER A 127 1.94 3.13 -10.23
C SER A 127 1.43 1.87 -10.93
N GLU A 128 1.31 0.78 -10.18
CA GLU A 128 0.92 -0.52 -10.73
C GLU A 128 -0.09 -1.24 -9.83
N LYS A 129 -0.71 -2.26 -10.40
CA LYS A 129 -1.63 -3.16 -9.72
C LYS A 129 -1.05 -4.55 -9.68
N LEU A 130 -0.96 -5.10 -8.48
CA LEU A 130 -0.44 -6.42 -8.19
C LEU A 130 -1.57 -7.35 -7.74
N HIS A 131 -1.55 -8.59 -8.23
CA HIS A 131 -2.37 -9.67 -7.70
C HIS A 131 -1.52 -10.45 -6.71
N LEU A 132 -1.92 -10.46 -5.45
CA LEU A 132 -1.24 -11.21 -4.41
C LEU A 132 -2.05 -12.45 -4.05
N VAL A 133 -1.35 -13.54 -3.74
CA VAL A 133 -1.93 -14.79 -3.22
C VAL A 133 -1.63 -14.91 -1.72
N HIS A 134 -2.58 -15.45 -0.95
CA HIS A 134 -2.49 -15.52 0.51
C HIS A 134 -1.26 -16.32 0.94
N MET A 135 -0.43 -15.72 1.82
CA MET A 135 0.82 -16.29 2.32
C MET A 135 1.92 -16.51 1.26
N GLU A 136 1.74 -16.00 0.04
CA GLU A 136 2.74 -16.03 -1.03
C GLU A 136 3.37 -14.65 -1.21
N GLU A 137 4.67 -14.63 -1.52
CA GLU A 137 5.40 -13.41 -1.83
C GLU A 137 5.50 -13.22 -3.34
N THR A 138 5.22 -12.00 -3.80
CA THR A 138 5.37 -11.63 -5.21
C THR A 138 6.32 -10.44 -5.32
N CYS A 139 7.34 -10.58 -6.17
CA CYS A 139 8.39 -9.58 -6.35
C CYS A 139 8.40 -9.03 -7.77
N HIS A 140 8.51 -7.71 -7.89
CA HIS A 140 8.74 -7.01 -9.15
C HIS A 140 10.12 -6.34 -9.17
N HIS A 141 10.77 -6.41 -10.32
CA HIS A 141 12.10 -5.87 -10.55
C HIS A 141 12.02 -4.66 -11.47
N TYR A 142 12.63 -3.56 -11.06
CA TYR A 142 12.68 -2.30 -11.80
C TYR A 142 14.13 -1.91 -12.03
N ALA A 143 14.43 -1.46 -13.25
CA ALA A 143 15.66 -0.73 -13.52
C ALA A 143 15.42 0.76 -13.27
N ALA A 144 16.33 1.42 -12.56
CA ALA A 144 16.31 2.86 -12.39
C ALA A 144 17.62 3.48 -12.84
N HIS A 145 17.52 4.57 -13.60
CA HIS A 145 18.64 5.39 -14.06
C HIS A 145 18.94 6.50 -13.07
N VAL A 146 20.22 6.76 -12.84
CA VAL A 146 20.73 7.86 -12.03
C VAL A 146 21.25 8.93 -12.97
N LYS A 147 20.60 10.10 -12.97
CA LYS A 147 21.03 11.28 -13.72
C LYS A 147 21.81 12.19 -12.77
N VAL A 148 23.03 12.53 -13.16
CA VAL A 148 23.84 13.52 -12.42
C VAL A 148 23.18 14.87 -12.69
N VAL A 149 22.61 15.48 -11.65
CA VAL A 149 22.17 16.87 -11.73
C VAL A 149 23.44 17.70 -11.82
N GLN A 150 23.74 18.25 -12.99
CA GLN A 150 24.70 19.34 -13.09
C GLN A 150 24.08 20.50 -12.32
N GLU A 151 24.65 20.82 -11.18
CA GLU A 151 24.36 22.06 -10.48
C GLU A 151 24.91 23.17 -11.39
N GLU A 152 24.03 23.83 -12.14
CA GLU A 152 24.41 25.02 -12.89
C GLU A 152 24.85 26.07 -11.86
N GLN A 153 26.13 26.41 -11.91
CA GLN A 153 26.86 27.21 -10.93
C GLN A 153 26.60 28.70 -11.13
#